data_AF-A0A7G8X2K6-F1
#
_entry.id   AF-A0A7G8X2K6-F1
#
_cell.length_a   1.000
_cell.length_b   1.000
_cell.length_c   1.000
_cell.angle_alpha   90.00
_cell.angle_beta   90.00
_cell.angle_gamma   90.00
#
_symmetry.space_group_name_H-M   'P 1'
#
loop_
_entity.id
_entity.type
_entity.pdbx_description
1 polymer ?
#
loop_
_entity_poly.entity_id
_entity_poly.type
_entity_poly.pdbx_seq_one_letter_code
_entity_poly.pdbx_strand_id
1 'polypeptide(L)'
;MQSVGVYMETEKLALTDKCLKQAIAKLHLHLTEEQIAKHKELLTVLISEFSKTLLSSNEEIEDMNLEYDIDNYYYKDGTLLKDTIEIISTFRLSLMQEIQKKGLLEQYDTEGVAKLYEKITFVFDDAIRNTTKKFNESNQKVIKAIEKEILQLAAPIVPIRDGIAILPLIGDFSEERSAYITNTVIPKVTKLNIELLVIDFSGIHAIDTYVAQHVFQIIDILKLLGIETVITGVRPQLAMTTVELGINTKNLKTYGNVQQFLETFDKKEQV
;
A
#
# COMPACT_ATOMS: atom_id res chain seq x y z
N MET A 1 -40.37 -9.78 13.56
CA MET A 1 -39.47 -9.42 12.43
C MET A 1 -39.56 -10.39 11.24
N GLN A 2 -40.12 -11.59 11.40
CA GLN A 2 -40.22 -12.60 10.33
C GLN A 2 -40.88 -12.09 9.05
N SER A 3 -41.95 -11.28 9.14
CA SER A 3 -42.63 -10.70 7.96
C SER A 3 -41.71 -9.83 7.11
N VAL A 4 -40.79 -9.08 7.75
CA VAL A 4 -39.77 -8.28 7.06
C VAL A 4 -38.73 -9.20 6.42
N GLY A 5 -38.26 -10.22 7.15
CA GLY A 5 -37.32 -11.21 6.61
C GLY A 5 -37.84 -11.94 5.37
N VAL A 6 -39.09 -12.42 5.40
CA VAL A 6 -39.74 -13.07 4.25
C VAL A 6 -39.85 -12.13 3.06
N TYR A 7 -40.28 -10.88 3.29
CA TYR A 7 -40.38 -9.88 2.24
C TYR A 7 -39.03 -9.59 1.59
N MET A 8 -38.01 -9.35 2.42
CA MET A 8 -36.66 -9.04 1.94
C MET A 8 -36.04 -10.19 1.15
N GLU A 9 -36.21 -11.44 1.59
CA GLU A 9 -35.70 -12.61 0.87
C GLU A 9 -36.44 -12.84 -0.44
N THR A 10 -37.77 -12.70 -0.44
CA THR A 10 -38.62 -12.92 -1.63
C THR A 10 -38.36 -11.85 -2.70
N GLU A 11 -38.22 -10.59 -2.28
CA GLU A 11 -38.10 -9.44 -3.18
C GLU A 11 -36.65 -8.96 -3.35
N LYS A 12 -35.64 -9.73 -2.91
CA LYS A 12 -34.24 -9.29 -2.83
C LYS A 12 -33.69 -8.70 -4.13
N LEU A 13 -34.02 -9.29 -5.28
CA LEU A 13 -33.57 -8.80 -6.58
C LEU A 13 -34.22 -7.45 -6.93
N ALA A 14 -35.53 -7.34 -6.75
CA ALA A 14 -36.29 -6.12 -7.04
C ALA A 14 -35.91 -4.98 -6.08
N LEU A 15 -35.75 -5.29 -4.79
CA LEU A 15 -35.27 -4.37 -3.77
C LEU A 15 -33.87 -3.86 -4.11
N THR A 16 -32.96 -4.76 -4.47
CA THR A 16 -31.59 -4.39 -4.85
C THR A 16 -31.57 -3.47 -6.05
N ASP A 17 -32.26 -3.85 -7.13
CA ASP A 17 -32.32 -3.03 -8.35
C ASP A 17 -32.88 -1.63 -8.08
N LYS A 18 -33.97 -1.55 -7.31
CA LYS A 18 -34.62 -0.28 -6.99
C LYS A 18 -33.73 0.60 -6.10
N CYS A 19 -33.21 0.05 -5.03
CA CYS A 19 -32.41 0.81 -4.05
C CYS A 19 -31.05 1.22 -4.63
N LEU A 20 -30.40 0.36 -5.43
CA LEU A 20 -29.14 0.68 -6.09
C LEU A 20 -29.32 1.79 -7.12
N LYS A 21 -30.36 1.72 -7.97
CA LYS A 21 -30.67 2.80 -8.94
C LYS A 21 -30.92 4.13 -8.23
N GLN A 22 -31.66 4.12 -7.12
CA GLN A 22 -31.89 5.33 -6.31
C GLN A 22 -30.59 5.86 -5.71
N ALA A 23 -29.72 5.00 -5.19
CA ALA A 23 -28.45 5.39 -4.60
C ALA A 23 -27.54 6.06 -5.64
N ILE A 24 -27.34 5.42 -6.80
CA ILE A 24 -26.52 5.96 -7.90
C ILE A 24 -27.06 7.32 -8.36
N ALA A 25 -28.38 7.44 -8.55
CA ALA A 25 -29.01 8.68 -8.97
C ALA A 25 -28.85 9.82 -7.93
N LYS A 26 -28.98 9.50 -6.64
CA LYS A 26 -28.85 10.48 -5.54
C LYS A 26 -27.41 10.95 -5.34
N LEU A 27 -26.44 10.07 -5.58
CA LEU A 27 -25.02 10.35 -5.44
C LEU A 27 -24.40 10.96 -6.70
N HIS A 28 -25.15 11.02 -7.80
CA HIS A 28 -24.66 11.50 -9.10
C HIS A 28 -23.41 10.74 -9.58
N LEU A 29 -23.36 9.43 -9.33
CA LEU A 29 -22.22 8.58 -9.70
C LEU A 29 -22.33 8.11 -11.15
N HIS A 30 -21.18 8.05 -11.83
CA HIS A 30 -21.03 7.52 -13.18
C HIS A 30 -20.28 6.18 -13.11
N LEU A 31 -21.03 5.09 -12.95
CA LEU A 31 -20.49 3.73 -12.88
C LEU A 31 -20.61 3.02 -14.24
N THR A 32 -19.67 2.12 -14.52
CA THR A 32 -19.76 1.21 -15.68
C THR A 32 -20.85 0.15 -15.46
N GLU A 33 -21.30 -0.50 -16.53
CA GLU A 33 -22.28 -1.60 -16.42
C GLU A 33 -21.75 -2.74 -15.55
N GLU A 34 -20.45 -3.03 -15.63
CA GLU A 34 -19.78 -4.07 -14.83
C GLU A 34 -19.76 -3.70 -13.33
N GLN A 35 -19.44 -2.45 -13.00
CA GLN A 35 -19.49 -1.94 -11.63
C GLN A 35 -20.90 -2.01 -11.05
N ILE A 36 -21.91 -1.62 -11.83
CA ILE A 36 -23.32 -1.71 -11.41
C ILE A 36 -23.71 -3.17 -11.18
N ALA A 37 -23.33 -4.08 -12.09
CA ALA A 37 -23.59 -5.50 -11.95
C ALA A 37 -22.96 -6.08 -10.68
N LYS A 38 -21.71 -5.69 -10.37
CA LYS A 38 -21.03 -6.17 -9.16
C LYS A 38 -21.63 -5.62 -7.87
N HIS A 39 -21.99 -4.33 -7.83
CA HIS A 39 -22.75 -3.76 -6.71
C HIS A 39 -24.07 -4.51 -6.50
N LYS A 40 -24.80 -4.79 -7.59
CA LYS A 40 -26.06 -5.55 -7.52
C LYS A 40 -25.85 -6.94 -6.95
N GLU A 41 -24.85 -7.68 -7.41
CA GLU A 41 -24.51 -9.02 -6.90
C GLU A 41 -24.27 -8.97 -5.39
N LEU A 42 -23.34 -8.13 -4.94
CA LEU A 42 -22.91 -8.07 -3.55
C LEU A 42 -24.00 -7.54 -2.61
N LEU A 43 -24.79 -6.54 -3.03
CA LEU A 43 -25.91 -6.02 -2.24
C LEU A 43 -27.08 -7.02 -2.17
N THR A 44 -27.29 -7.82 -3.22
CA THR A 44 -28.29 -8.91 -3.19
C THR A 44 -27.90 -9.97 -2.16
N VAL A 45 -26.61 -10.35 -2.13
CA VAL A 45 -26.07 -11.27 -1.11
C VAL A 45 -26.27 -10.68 0.28
N LEU A 46 -25.93 -9.41 0.49
CA LEU A 46 -26.10 -8.75 1.78
C LEU A 46 -27.56 -8.73 2.26
N ILE A 47 -28.51 -8.43 1.36
CA ILE A 47 -29.95 -8.54 1.68
C ILE A 47 -30.32 -9.97 2.05
N SER A 48 -29.85 -10.97 1.29
CA SER A 48 -30.21 -12.36 1.53
C SER A 48 -29.69 -12.88 2.87
N GLU A 49 -28.43 -12.59 3.20
CA GLU A 49 -27.86 -12.96 4.49
C GLU A 49 -28.61 -12.28 5.64
N PHE A 50 -28.87 -10.98 5.51
CA PHE A 50 -29.65 -10.27 6.52
C PHE A 50 -31.08 -10.82 6.69
N SER A 51 -31.73 -11.19 5.58
CA SER A 51 -33.08 -11.74 5.59
C SER A 51 -33.12 -13.07 6.34
N LYS A 52 -32.11 -13.93 6.15
CA LYS A 52 -31.97 -15.18 6.92
C LYS A 52 -31.84 -14.92 8.42
N THR A 53 -31.05 -13.92 8.84
CA THR A 53 -30.91 -13.52 10.24
C THR A 53 -32.22 -13.02 10.87
N LEU A 54 -33.12 -12.42 10.08
CA LEU A 54 -34.44 -12.03 10.57
C LEU A 54 -35.42 -13.22 10.70
N LEU A 55 -35.13 -14.33 10.02
CA LEU A 55 -35.92 -15.56 10.03
C LEU A 55 -35.43 -16.55 11.10
N SER A 56 -34.13 -16.57 11.41
CA SER A 56 -33.57 -17.37 12.50
C SER A 56 -33.82 -16.69 13.87
N SER A 57 -34.55 -17.36 14.75
CA SER A 57 -35.01 -16.82 16.04
C SER A 57 -33.92 -16.60 17.10
N ASN A 58 -32.65 -16.91 16.82
CA ASN A 58 -31.71 -17.33 17.88
C ASN A 58 -30.24 -16.89 17.75
N GLU A 59 -29.89 -15.91 16.92
CA GLU A 59 -28.48 -15.48 16.79
C GLU A 59 -28.26 -14.06 17.29
N GLU A 60 -27.32 -13.94 18.23
CA GLU A 60 -26.65 -12.70 18.59
C GLU A 60 -25.98 -12.15 17.32
N ILE A 61 -26.18 -10.86 17.07
CA ILE A 61 -25.77 -10.15 15.86
C ILE A 61 -24.23 -10.14 15.69
N GLU A 62 -23.49 -10.49 16.75
CA GLU A 62 -22.04 -10.28 16.89
C GLU A 62 -21.15 -11.19 16.02
N ASP A 63 -21.68 -12.28 15.45
CA ASP A 63 -20.88 -13.27 14.70
C ASP A 63 -21.17 -13.31 13.18
N MET A 64 -21.85 -12.29 12.64
CA MET A 64 -22.04 -12.16 11.20
C MET A 64 -20.76 -11.68 10.53
N ASN A 65 -19.88 -12.62 10.21
CA ASN A 65 -18.69 -12.37 9.39
C ASN A 65 -19.09 -12.19 7.91
N LEU A 66 -19.82 -11.11 7.63
CA LEU A 66 -20.34 -10.81 6.31
C LEU A 66 -19.19 -10.39 5.41
N GLU A 67 -18.78 -11.37 4.61
CA GLU A 67 -17.74 -11.24 3.63
C GLU A 67 -18.22 -10.43 2.40
N TYR A 68 -18.45 -9.12 2.58
CA TYR A 68 -18.71 -8.19 1.48
C TYR A 68 -17.40 -7.87 0.75
N ASP A 69 -17.42 -7.92 -0.59
CA ASP A 69 -16.26 -7.73 -1.47
C ASP A 69 -15.01 -8.55 -1.08
N ILE A 70 -15.16 -9.89 -1.01
CA ILE A 70 -14.06 -10.81 -0.63
C ILE A 70 -12.83 -10.61 -1.47
N ASP A 71 -13.05 -10.55 -2.78
CA ASP A 71 -12.01 -10.52 -3.78
C ASP A 71 -11.36 -9.13 -3.92
N ASN A 72 -11.80 -8.16 -3.11
CA ASN A 72 -11.36 -6.77 -3.17
C ASN A 72 -11.51 -6.23 -4.62
N TYR A 73 -12.66 -6.53 -5.22
CA TYR A 73 -12.99 -6.20 -6.61
C TYR A 73 -12.91 -4.70 -6.84
N TYR A 74 -13.53 -3.89 -5.97
CA TYR A 74 -13.60 -2.43 -6.16
C TYR A 74 -12.21 -1.80 -6.18
N TYR A 75 -11.30 -2.34 -5.36
CA TYR A 75 -9.89 -1.96 -5.38
C TYR A 75 -9.22 -2.30 -6.72
N LYS A 76 -9.41 -3.53 -7.21
CA LYS A 76 -8.78 -4.03 -8.45
C LYS A 76 -9.26 -3.31 -9.70
N ASP A 77 -10.54 -2.95 -9.73
CA ASP A 77 -11.18 -2.21 -10.83
C ASP A 77 -10.92 -0.69 -10.76
N GLY A 78 -10.31 -0.20 -9.67
CA GLY A 78 -9.99 1.22 -9.51
C GLY A 78 -11.19 2.08 -9.08
N THR A 79 -12.28 1.47 -8.66
CA THR A 79 -13.41 2.18 -8.04
C THR A 79 -12.94 2.87 -6.75
N LEU A 80 -13.32 4.13 -6.56
CA LEU A 80 -12.96 4.85 -5.35
C LEU A 80 -13.68 4.24 -4.14
N LEU A 81 -12.93 3.99 -3.06
CA LEU A 81 -13.51 3.51 -1.80
C LEU A 81 -14.68 4.40 -1.33
N LYS A 82 -14.55 5.71 -1.50
CA LYS A 82 -15.60 6.69 -1.17
C LYS A 82 -16.93 6.31 -1.84
N ASP A 83 -16.91 6.05 -3.15
CA ASP A 83 -18.11 5.77 -3.93
C ASP A 83 -18.75 4.46 -3.46
N THR A 84 -17.95 3.44 -3.20
CA THR A 84 -18.41 2.16 -2.63
C THR A 84 -19.11 2.38 -1.27
N ILE A 85 -18.51 3.15 -0.36
CA ILE A 85 -19.09 3.42 0.96
C ILE A 85 -20.37 4.27 0.87
N GLU A 86 -20.38 5.27 0.01
CA GLU A 86 -21.56 6.13 -0.20
C GLU A 86 -22.73 5.33 -0.80
N ILE A 87 -22.46 4.41 -1.74
CA ILE A 87 -23.45 3.50 -2.30
C ILE A 87 -24.04 2.62 -1.21
N ILE A 88 -23.22 1.92 -0.41
CA ILE A 88 -23.71 1.04 0.66
C ILE A 88 -24.55 1.83 1.68
N SER A 89 -24.08 3.01 2.08
CA SER A 89 -24.77 3.89 3.03
C SER A 89 -26.10 4.42 2.50
N THR A 90 -26.13 4.84 1.23
CA THR A 90 -27.34 5.37 0.59
C THR A 90 -28.33 4.27 0.29
N PHE A 91 -27.85 3.10 -0.15
CA PHE A 91 -28.65 1.91 -0.35
C PHE A 91 -29.36 1.49 0.93
N ARG A 92 -28.65 1.45 2.08
CA ARG A 92 -29.25 1.16 3.39
C ARG A 92 -30.45 2.06 3.67
N LEU A 93 -30.30 3.36 3.46
CA LEU A 93 -31.38 4.33 3.70
C LEU A 93 -32.56 4.08 2.75
N SER A 94 -32.30 3.86 1.47
CA SER A 94 -33.33 3.49 0.49
C SER A 94 -34.06 2.20 0.90
N LEU A 95 -33.34 1.18 1.36
CA LEU A 95 -33.91 -0.09 1.80
C LEU A 95 -34.84 0.11 3.02
N MET A 96 -34.41 0.86 4.03
CA MET A 96 -35.24 1.19 5.20
C MET A 96 -36.52 1.92 4.79
N GLN A 97 -36.42 2.88 3.86
CA GLN A 97 -37.58 3.60 3.33
C GLN A 97 -38.54 2.68 2.57
N GLU A 98 -38.03 1.73 1.80
CA GLU A 98 -38.87 0.77 1.06
C GLU A 98 -39.59 -0.21 2.00
N ILE A 99 -38.93 -0.65 3.08
CA ILE A 99 -39.58 -1.46 4.14
C ILE A 99 -40.71 -0.67 4.80
N GLN A 100 -40.46 0.61 5.14
CA GLN A 100 -41.46 1.49 5.74
C GLN A 100 -42.67 1.71 4.82
N LYS A 101 -42.45 2.02 3.54
CA LYS A 101 -43.52 2.23 2.54
C LYS A 101 -44.41 1.01 2.34
N LYS A 102 -43.90 -0.19 2.60
CA LYS A 102 -44.67 -1.44 2.43
C LYS A 102 -45.68 -1.68 3.56
N GLY A 103 -45.67 -0.85 4.62
CA GLY A 103 -46.56 -1.00 5.77
C GLY A 103 -46.19 -2.19 6.69
N LEU A 104 -45.05 -2.85 6.45
CA LEU A 104 -44.63 -4.02 7.22
C LEU A 104 -44.31 -3.69 8.68
N LEU A 105 -44.09 -2.40 8.98
CA LEU A 105 -43.73 -1.90 10.30
C LEU A 105 -44.93 -1.64 11.20
N GLU A 106 -46.16 -1.57 10.67
CA GLU A 106 -47.37 -1.22 11.43
C GLU A 106 -47.74 -2.26 12.50
N GLN A 107 -47.27 -3.50 12.34
CA GLN A 107 -47.48 -4.60 13.28
C GLN A 107 -46.45 -4.63 14.43
N TYR A 108 -45.47 -3.73 14.43
CA TYR A 108 -44.40 -3.67 15.43
C TYR A 108 -44.54 -2.40 16.27
N ASP A 109 -44.23 -2.51 17.57
CA ASP A 109 -44.09 -1.37 18.45
C ASP A 109 -42.79 -0.59 18.19
N THR A 110 -42.62 0.54 18.87
CA THR A 110 -41.44 1.39 18.72
C THR A 110 -40.14 0.63 18.99
N GLU A 111 -40.13 -0.27 19.98
CA GLU A 111 -38.97 -1.10 20.31
C GLU A 111 -38.65 -2.10 19.19
N GLY A 112 -39.66 -2.76 18.63
CA GLY A 112 -39.51 -3.69 17.51
C GLY A 112 -38.99 -3.01 16.25
N VAL A 113 -39.47 -1.81 15.93
CA VAL A 113 -38.96 -1.01 14.82
C VAL A 113 -37.51 -0.58 15.06
N ALA A 114 -37.19 -0.11 16.27
CA ALA A 114 -35.84 0.29 16.64
C ALA A 114 -34.84 -0.87 16.50
N LYS A 115 -35.17 -2.06 17.05
CA LYS A 115 -34.33 -3.26 16.93
C LYS A 115 -34.13 -3.70 15.47
N LEU A 116 -35.13 -3.53 14.60
CA LEU A 116 -34.99 -3.84 13.18
C LEU A 116 -33.98 -2.90 12.51
N TYR A 117 -34.12 -1.58 12.73
CA TYR A 117 -33.21 -0.60 12.15
C TYR A 117 -31.79 -0.69 12.71
N GLU A 118 -31.64 -1.03 13.99
CA GLU A 118 -30.35 -1.37 14.60
C GLU A 118 -29.71 -2.56 13.89
N LYS A 119 -30.46 -3.64 13.69
CA LYS A 119 -30.01 -4.84 12.96
C LYS A 119 -29.58 -4.52 11.51
N ILE A 120 -30.38 -3.75 10.77
CA ILE A 120 -30.02 -3.29 9.41
C ILE A 120 -28.74 -2.44 9.46
N THR A 121 -28.67 -1.49 10.40
CA THR A 121 -27.52 -0.59 10.52
C THR A 121 -26.25 -1.38 10.78
N PHE A 122 -26.28 -2.32 11.72
CA PHE A 122 -25.14 -3.16 12.06
C PHE A 122 -24.58 -3.91 10.85
N VAL A 123 -25.45 -4.59 10.09
CA VAL A 123 -25.08 -5.40 8.91
C VAL A 123 -24.38 -4.57 7.84
N PHE A 124 -24.94 -3.39 7.55
CA PHE A 124 -24.38 -2.50 6.55
C PHE A 124 -23.10 -1.82 7.04
N ASP A 125 -23.03 -1.45 8.33
CA ASP A 125 -21.80 -0.93 8.92
C ASP A 125 -20.70 -2.00 8.94
N ASP A 126 -21.05 -3.27 9.12
CA ASP A 126 -20.08 -4.37 9.03
C ASP A 126 -19.53 -4.53 7.60
N ALA A 127 -20.42 -4.51 6.60
CA ALA A 127 -20.00 -4.47 5.20
C ALA A 127 -19.06 -3.29 4.90
N ILE A 128 -19.38 -2.09 5.41
CA ILE A 128 -18.54 -0.89 5.27
C ILE A 128 -17.18 -1.08 5.96
N ARG A 129 -17.15 -1.60 7.19
CA ARG A 129 -15.90 -1.85 7.95
C ARG A 129 -15.02 -2.86 7.22
N ASN A 130 -15.59 -3.99 6.78
CA ASN A 130 -14.84 -5.05 6.09
C ASN A 130 -14.28 -4.55 4.75
N THR A 131 -15.09 -3.84 3.96
CA THR A 131 -14.66 -3.23 2.69
C THR A 131 -13.53 -2.22 2.93
N THR A 132 -13.72 -1.31 3.88
CA THR A 132 -12.73 -0.27 4.22
C THR A 132 -11.42 -0.89 4.68
N LYS A 133 -11.49 -1.90 5.54
CA LYS A 133 -10.32 -2.62 6.04
C LYS A 133 -9.55 -3.28 4.90
N LYS A 134 -10.22 -4.08 4.05
CA LYS A 134 -9.57 -4.77 2.91
C LYS A 134 -8.97 -3.82 1.88
N PHE A 135 -9.68 -2.73 1.58
CA PHE A 135 -9.20 -1.69 0.68
C PHE A 135 -7.92 -1.03 1.23
N ASN A 136 -7.94 -0.64 2.52
CA ASN A 136 -6.79 -0.03 3.18
C ASN A 136 -5.60 -0.99 3.29
N GLU A 137 -5.83 -2.25 3.65
CA GLU A 137 -4.78 -3.27 3.70
C GLU A 137 -4.12 -3.47 2.33
N SER A 138 -4.92 -3.47 1.25
CA SER A 138 -4.39 -3.62 -0.11
C SER A 138 -3.62 -2.38 -0.57
N ASN A 139 -4.12 -1.19 -0.28
CA ASN A 139 -3.39 0.05 -0.50
C ASN A 139 -2.05 0.09 0.25
N GLN A 140 -2.05 -0.28 1.53
CA GLN A 140 -0.81 -0.34 2.32
C GLN A 140 0.19 -1.35 1.75
N LYS A 141 -0.27 -2.50 1.23
CA LYS A 141 0.60 -3.48 0.57
C LYS A 141 1.25 -2.89 -0.68
N VAL A 142 0.48 -2.18 -1.51
CA VAL A 142 1.00 -1.54 -2.73
C VAL A 142 1.97 -0.42 -2.39
N ILE A 143 1.64 0.45 -1.43
CA ILE A 143 2.54 1.53 -0.98
C ILE A 143 3.87 0.94 -0.50
N LYS A 144 3.84 -0.08 0.37
CA LYS A 144 5.06 -0.75 0.85
C LYS A 144 5.86 -1.42 -0.26
N ALA A 145 5.19 -1.98 -1.27
CA ALA A 145 5.86 -2.57 -2.43
C ALA A 145 6.57 -1.50 -3.26
N ILE A 146 5.90 -0.37 -3.50
CA ILE A 146 6.46 0.79 -4.22
C ILE A 146 7.65 1.37 -3.44
N GLU A 147 7.53 1.59 -2.13
CA GLU A 147 8.63 2.06 -1.27
C GLU A 147 9.86 1.14 -1.39
N LYS A 148 9.64 -0.18 -1.30
CA LYS A 148 10.71 -1.17 -1.44
C LYS A 148 11.35 -1.14 -2.83
N GLU A 149 10.56 -0.98 -3.88
CA GLU A 149 11.06 -0.88 -5.26
C GLU A 149 11.88 0.39 -5.46
N ILE A 150 11.42 1.53 -4.95
CA ILE A 150 12.17 2.79 -4.95
C ILE A 150 13.52 2.63 -4.26
N LEU A 151 13.56 1.99 -3.09
CA LEU A 151 14.82 1.73 -2.37
C LEU A 151 15.76 0.83 -3.18
N GLN A 152 15.25 -0.21 -3.84
CA GLN A 152 16.05 -1.08 -4.72
C GLN A 152 16.63 -0.34 -5.92
N LEU A 153 15.85 0.54 -6.54
CA LEU A 153 16.28 1.34 -7.68
C LEU A 153 17.28 2.45 -7.29
N ALA A 154 17.21 2.93 -6.04
CA ALA A 154 18.09 3.99 -5.55
C ALA A 154 19.53 3.53 -5.25
N ALA A 155 19.72 2.25 -4.92
CA ALA A 155 21.00 1.68 -4.53
C ALA A 155 21.23 0.24 -5.09
N PRO A 156 21.21 0.05 -6.43
CA PRO A 156 21.43 -1.25 -7.03
C PRO A 156 22.92 -1.64 -6.96
N ILE A 157 23.22 -2.94 -6.89
CA ILE A 157 24.60 -3.45 -7.04
C ILE A 157 24.75 -3.91 -8.49
N VAL A 158 25.68 -3.30 -9.22
CA VAL A 158 25.96 -3.59 -10.63
C VAL A 158 27.36 -4.22 -10.73
N PRO A 159 27.46 -5.56 -10.80
CA PRO A 159 28.74 -6.22 -11.07
C PRO A 159 29.30 -5.79 -12.42
N ILE A 160 30.57 -5.42 -12.45
CA ILE A 160 31.26 -5.02 -13.68
C ILE A 160 32.40 -5.97 -14.05
N ARG A 161 32.92 -6.71 -13.06
CA ARG A 161 33.95 -7.74 -13.23
C ARG A 161 33.90 -8.70 -12.03
N ASP A 162 34.56 -9.85 -12.13
CA ASP A 162 34.73 -10.76 -11.00
C ASP A 162 35.34 -10.03 -9.79
N GLY A 163 34.66 -10.10 -8.65
CA GLY A 163 35.06 -9.41 -7.42
C GLY A 163 34.83 -7.89 -7.43
N ILE A 164 34.29 -7.30 -8.50
CA ILE A 164 34.14 -5.83 -8.63
C ILE A 164 32.71 -5.44 -8.98
N ALA A 165 32.13 -4.54 -8.18
CA ALA A 165 30.81 -3.99 -8.45
C ALA A 165 30.76 -2.47 -8.25
N ILE A 166 29.77 -1.84 -8.88
CA ILE A 166 29.40 -0.44 -8.68
C ILE A 166 28.09 -0.38 -7.89
N LEU A 167 28.03 0.53 -6.92
CA LEU A 167 26.86 0.96 -6.19
C LEU A 167 26.59 2.44 -6.54
N PRO A 168 25.79 2.72 -7.58
CA PRO A 168 25.38 4.09 -7.86
C PRO A 168 24.33 4.52 -6.84
N LEU A 169 24.48 5.75 -6.34
CA LEU A 169 23.54 6.39 -5.44
C LEU A 169 22.75 7.46 -6.22
N ILE A 170 21.44 7.25 -6.39
CA ILE A 170 20.59 8.08 -7.28
C ILE A 170 19.51 8.80 -6.49
N GLY A 171 19.40 10.13 -6.65
CA GLY A 171 18.42 10.99 -5.96
C GLY A 171 18.93 11.49 -4.60
N ASP A 172 18.02 11.87 -3.71
CA ASP A 172 18.40 12.41 -2.39
C ASP A 172 18.81 11.31 -1.42
N PHE A 173 19.91 11.49 -0.71
CA PHE A 173 20.33 10.50 0.28
C PHE A 173 19.65 10.80 1.62
N SER A 174 18.99 9.80 2.20
CA SER A 174 18.19 9.90 3.43
C SER A 174 18.62 8.83 4.46
N GLU A 175 18.16 8.97 5.71
CA GLU A 175 18.38 7.98 6.77
C GLU A 175 17.86 6.59 6.38
N GLU A 176 16.66 6.53 5.79
CA GLU A 176 16.05 5.28 5.30
C GLU A 176 16.94 4.58 4.27
N ARG A 177 17.58 5.35 3.37
CA ARG A 177 18.52 4.80 2.39
C ARG A 177 19.81 4.31 3.02
N SER A 178 20.36 5.05 4.00
CA SER A 178 21.51 4.58 4.79
C SER A 178 21.23 3.24 5.46
N ALA A 179 20.06 3.11 6.10
CA ALA A 179 19.61 1.88 6.72
C ALA A 179 19.41 0.77 5.70
N TYR A 180 18.82 1.06 4.54
CA TYR A 180 18.68 0.08 3.45
C TYR A 180 20.03 -0.42 2.94
N ILE A 181 20.99 0.48 2.71
CA ILE A 181 22.34 0.11 2.28
C ILE A 181 23.00 -0.79 3.32
N THR A 182 22.98 -0.38 4.58
CA THR A 182 23.62 -1.11 5.67
C THR A 182 22.99 -2.49 5.90
N ASN A 183 21.66 -2.56 5.95
CA ASN A 183 20.94 -3.79 6.32
C ASN A 183 20.66 -4.74 5.14
N THR A 184 20.69 -4.23 3.89
CA THR A 184 20.30 -5.02 2.70
C THR A 184 21.40 -5.07 1.65
N VAL A 185 22.00 -3.93 1.28
CA VAL A 185 22.98 -3.86 0.20
C VAL A 185 24.31 -4.48 0.64
N ILE A 186 24.88 -4.07 1.77
CA ILE A 186 26.16 -4.61 2.28
C ILE A 186 26.12 -6.14 2.42
N PRO A 187 25.10 -6.78 3.06
CA PRO A 187 25.01 -8.24 3.08
C PRO A 187 24.95 -8.89 1.70
N LYS A 188 24.35 -8.21 0.70
CA LYS A 188 24.31 -8.69 -0.68
C LYS A 188 25.68 -8.58 -1.36
N VAL A 189 26.43 -7.49 -1.12
CA VAL A 189 27.82 -7.32 -1.58
C VAL A 189 28.68 -8.47 -1.08
N THR A 190 28.59 -8.81 0.22
CA THR A 190 29.33 -9.93 0.80
C THR A 190 28.92 -11.28 0.20
N LYS A 191 27.61 -11.53 0.01
CA LYS A 191 27.12 -12.79 -0.62
C LYS A 191 27.57 -12.96 -2.06
N LEU A 192 27.81 -11.85 -2.78
CA LEU A 192 28.30 -11.84 -4.14
C LEU A 192 29.84 -11.94 -4.22
N ASN A 193 30.53 -12.08 -3.09
CA ASN A 193 32.00 -12.10 -3.00
C ASN A 193 32.65 -10.90 -3.70
N ILE A 194 32.05 -9.72 -3.54
CA ILE A 194 32.64 -8.47 -4.04
C ILE A 194 33.80 -8.08 -3.12
N GLU A 195 34.98 -7.94 -3.70
CA GLU A 195 36.22 -7.54 -3.03
C GLU A 195 36.45 -6.03 -3.17
N LEU A 196 36.01 -5.43 -4.28
CA LEU A 196 36.09 -4.00 -4.55
C LEU A 196 34.72 -3.43 -4.91
N LEU A 197 34.25 -2.48 -4.11
CA LEU A 197 32.99 -1.76 -4.34
C LEU A 197 33.24 -0.30 -4.70
N VAL A 198 32.78 0.10 -5.88
CA VAL A 198 32.79 1.50 -6.34
C VAL A 198 31.48 2.16 -5.93
N ILE A 199 31.51 3.14 -5.05
CA ILE A 199 30.32 3.90 -4.65
C ILE A 199 30.28 5.20 -5.45
N ASP A 200 29.27 5.34 -6.32
CA ASP A 200 29.16 6.49 -7.22
C ASP A 200 28.13 7.52 -6.73
N PHE A 201 28.61 8.74 -6.49
CA PHE A 201 27.84 9.87 -5.96
C PHE A 201 27.32 10.82 -7.05
N SER A 202 27.56 10.50 -8.32
CA SER A 202 27.20 11.37 -9.45
C SER A 202 25.70 11.71 -9.48
N GLY A 203 24.86 10.76 -9.09
CA GLY A 203 23.40 10.84 -9.06
C GLY A 203 22.81 11.53 -7.81
N ILE A 204 23.63 11.98 -6.86
CA ILE A 204 23.15 12.67 -5.65
C ILE A 204 23.15 14.18 -5.87
N HIS A 205 22.04 14.84 -5.54
CA HIS A 205 21.86 16.29 -5.72
C HIS A 205 22.28 17.10 -4.50
N ALA A 206 21.90 16.65 -3.29
CA ALA A 206 22.21 17.31 -2.04
C ALA A 206 22.53 16.27 -0.95
N ILE A 207 23.51 16.60 -0.11
CA ILE A 207 23.85 15.84 1.10
C ILE A 207 23.86 16.82 2.26
N ASP A 208 23.02 16.53 3.25
CA ASP A 208 23.03 17.13 4.58
C ASP A 208 24.29 16.68 5.36
N THR A 209 24.76 17.48 6.30
CA THR A 209 25.81 17.10 7.26
C THR A 209 25.50 15.80 8.01
N TYR A 210 24.25 15.56 8.40
CA TYR A 210 23.79 14.30 9.01
C TYR A 210 24.00 13.10 8.07
N VAL A 211 23.70 13.30 6.79
CA VAL A 211 23.81 12.28 5.75
C VAL A 211 25.27 11.97 5.41
N ALA A 212 26.14 12.98 5.40
CA ALA A 212 27.56 12.79 5.17
C ALA A 212 28.15 11.79 6.18
N GLN A 213 27.85 11.94 7.48
CA GLN A 213 28.36 11.01 8.51
C GLN A 213 27.97 9.55 8.24
N HIS A 214 26.71 9.31 7.88
CA HIS A 214 26.18 7.98 7.56
C HIS A 214 26.89 7.33 6.36
N VAL A 215 27.19 8.11 5.32
CA VAL A 215 27.95 7.63 4.15
C VAL A 215 29.32 7.10 4.57
N PHE A 216 30.04 7.83 5.43
CA PHE A 216 31.37 7.41 5.86
C PHE A 216 31.32 6.25 6.87
N GLN A 217 30.27 6.14 7.67
CA GLN A 217 30.02 4.94 8.47
C GLN A 217 29.84 3.69 7.58
N ILE A 218 29.09 3.79 6.48
CA ILE A 218 28.94 2.69 5.50
C ILE A 218 30.31 2.27 4.94
N ILE A 219 31.16 3.24 4.60
CA ILE A 219 32.53 2.99 4.10
C ILE A 219 33.37 2.27 5.16
N ASP A 220 33.31 2.70 6.41
CA ASP A 220 34.02 2.05 7.53
C ASP A 220 33.52 0.62 7.76
N ILE A 221 32.21 0.38 7.68
CA ILE A 221 31.63 -0.96 7.77
C ILE A 221 32.16 -1.86 6.65
N LEU A 222 32.12 -1.39 5.40
CA LEU A 222 32.66 -2.15 4.25
C LEU A 222 34.14 -2.50 4.44
N LYS A 223 34.93 -1.53 4.93
CA LYS A 223 36.35 -1.74 5.21
C LYS A 223 36.58 -2.79 6.31
N LEU A 224 35.79 -2.78 7.38
CA LEU A 224 35.86 -3.79 8.43
C LEU A 224 35.48 -5.19 7.93
N LEU A 225 34.61 -5.27 6.93
CA LEU A 225 34.25 -6.51 6.24
C LEU A 225 35.30 -6.97 5.21
N GLY A 226 36.41 -6.24 5.07
CA GLY A 226 37.48 -6.56 4.12
C GLY A 226 37.17 -6.19 2.67
N ILE A 227 36.15 -5.35 2.44
CA ILE A 227 35.78 -4.88 1.11
C ILE A 227 36.51 -3.57 0.84
N GLU A 228 37.34 -3.56 -0.20
CA GLU A 228 37.97 -2.33 -0.70
C GLU A 228 36.89 -1.40 -1.25
N THR A 229 36.97 -0.12 -0.89
CA THR A 229 36.01 0.89 -1.32
C THR A 229 36.69 1.98 -2.14
N VAL A 230 36.04 2.32 -3.26
CA VAL A 230 36.43 3.45 -4.12
C VAL A 230 35.23 4.37 -4.24
N ILE A 231 35.45 5.67 -4.16
CA ILE A 231 34.40 6.67 -4.36
C ILE A 231 34.56 7.36 -5.70
N THR A 232 33.44 7.57 -6.41
CA THR A 232 33.40 8.36 -7.64
C THR A 232 32.32 9.42 -7.63
N GLY A 233 32.42 10.44 -8.50
CA GLY A 233 31.31 11.36 -8.76
C GLY A 233 31.01 12.36 -7.63
N VAL A 234 31.96 12.58 -6.71
CA VAL A 234 31.79 13.53 -5.60
C VAL A 234 31.73 14.96 -6.13
N ARG A 235 30.62 15.64 -5.87
CA ARG A 235 30.46 17.06 -6.20
C ARG A 235 31.29 17.95 -5.25
N PRO A 236 31.75 19.14 -5.68
CA PRO A 236 32.56 20.02 -4.84
C PRO A 236 31.93 20.35 -3.47
N GLN A 237 30.61 20.54 -3.42
CA GLN A 237 29.89 20.82 -2.18
C GLN A 237 30.03 19.68 -1.15
N LEU A 238 29.88 18.42 -1.57
CA LEU A 238 30.07 17.27 -0.69
C LEU A 238 31.51 17.17 -0.19
N ALA A 239 32.49 17.46 -1.05
CA ALA A 239 33.89 17.48 -0.65
C ALA A 239 34.15 18.55 0.41
N MET A 240 33.62 19.77 0.25
CA MET A 240 33.73 20.84 1.25
C MET A 240 33.10 20.43 2.59
N THR A 241 31.88 19.92 2.57
CA THR A 241 31.19 19.45 3.80
C THR A 241 31.95 18.33 4.50
N THR A 242 32.54 17.40 3.75
CA THR A 242 33.37 16.31 4.33
C THR A 242 34.58 16.86 5.09
N VAL A 243 35.23 17.89 4.53
CA VAL A 243 36.37 18.56 5.17
C VAL A 243 35.94 19.36 6.39
N GLU A 244 34.83 20.10 6.31
CA GLU A 244 34.26 20.87 7.42
C GLU A 244 33.89 19.99 8.61
N LEU A 245 33.37 18.79 8.36
CA LEU A 245 33.02 17.81 9.39
C LEU A 245 34.23 17.07 9.98
N GLY A 246 35.44 17.31 9.46
CA GLY A 246 36.66 16.67 9.96
C GLY A 246 36.74 15.17 9.68
N ILE A 247 36.04 14.69 8.66
CA ILE A 247 36.00 13.27 8.30
C ILE A 247 37.36 12.84 7.75
N ASN A 248 37.90 11.74 8.27
CA ASN A 248 39.21 11.25 7.87
C ASN A 248 39.17 10.54 6.51
N THR A 249 39.64 11.22 5.47
CA THR A 249 39.68 10.69 4.09
C THR A 249 41.05 10.17 3.66
N LYS A 250 42.06 10.11 4.56
CA LYS A 250 43.47 9.81 4.19
C LYS A 250 43.68 8.50 3.42
N ASN A 251 42.83 7.50 3.64
CA ASN A 251 42.95 6.18 3.02
C ASN A 251 41.84 5.91 1.99
N LEU A 252 41.07 6.93 1.61
CA LEU A 252 39.94 6.81 0.72
C LEU A 252 40.39 7.04 -0.73
N LYS A 253 40.23 6.03 -1.59
CA LYS A 253 40.50 6.18 -3.02
C LYS A 253 39.32 6.89 -3.67
N THR A 254 39.60 7.97 -4.40
CA THR A 254 38.57 8.79 -5.06
C THR A 254 38.92 9.03 -6.53
N TYR A 255 37.90 9.09 -7.39
CA TYR A 255 38.02 9.46 -8.81
C TYR A 255 36.90 10.41 -9.21
N GLY A 256 37.09 11.19 -10.27
CA GLY A 256 36.09 12.15 -10.74
C GLY A 256 34.81 11.49 -11.24
N ASN A 257 34.91 10.30 -11.83
CA ASN A 257 33.77 9.51 -12.30
C ASN A 257 34.16 8.02 -12.43
N VAL A 258 33.17 7.16 -12.67
CA VAL A 258 33.37 5.71 -12.87
C VAL A 258 34.30 5.41 -14.04
N GLN A 259 34.21 6.15 -15.14
CA GLN A 259 35.07 5.94 -16.32
C GLN A 259 36.55 6.11 -15.97
N GLN A 260 36.90 7.18 -15.26
CA GLN A 260 38.28 7.46 -14.83
C GLN A 260 38.80 6.37 -13.90
N PHE A 261 37.95 5.83 -13.02
CA PHE A 261 38.30 4.69 -12.17
C PHE A 261 38.67 3.47 -13.03
N LEU A 262 37.80 3.08 -13.96
CA LEU A 262 38.02 1.90 -14.81
C LEU A 262 39.29 2.03 -15.64
N GLU A 263 39.50 3.16 -16.31
CA GLU A 263 40.70 3.42 -17.10
C GLU A 263 42.00 3.34 -16.28
N THR A 264 41.95 3.71 -14.99
CA THR A 264 43.11 3.65 -14.10
C THR A 264 43.31 2.25 -13.53
N PHE A 265 42.22 1.55 -13.23
CA PHE A 265 42.23 0.19 -12.71
C PHE A 265 42.82 -0.79 -13.73
N ASP A 266 42.35 -0.72 -14.98
CA ASP A 266 42.82 -1.60 -16.06
C ASP A 266 44.33 -1.43 -16.35
N LYS A 267 44.84 -0.20 -16.24
CA LYS A 267 46.28 0.08 -16.39
C LYS A 267 47.13 -0.54 -15.29
N LYS A 268 46.59 -0.72 -14.09
CA LYS A 268 47.33 -1.32 -12.96
C LYS A 268 47.42 -2.83 -13.04
N GLU A 269 46.43 -3.50 -13.65
CA GLU A 269 46.48 -4.95 -13.83
C GLU A 269 47.35 -5.39 -15.01
N GLN A 270 47.70 -4.49 -15.93
CA GLN A 270 48.61 -4.77 -17.05
C GLN A 270 50.11 -4.65 -16.68
N VAL A 271 50.43 -4.33 -15.41
CA VAL A 271 51.79 -4.13 -14.89
C VAL A 271 52.07 -5.16 -13.81
#